data_AF-A0A7J2KWB5-F1
#
_entry.id   AF-A0A7J2KWB5-F1
#
_cell.length_a   1.000
_cell.length_b   1.000
_cell.length_c   1.000
_cell.angle_alpha   90.00
_cell.angle_beta   90.00
_cell.angle_gamma   90.00
#
_symmetry.space_group_name_H-M   'P 1'
#
loop_
_entity.id
_entity.type
_entity.pdbx_description
1 polymer ?
#
loop_
_entity_poly.entity_id
_entity_poly.type
_entity_poly.pdbx_seq_one_letter_code
_entity_poly.pdbx_strand_id
1 'polypeptide(L)'
;MKKLKISYRIPEEKEVVEKALDVLEDRKEVRSLYEFHELVLRRLKKVSRSYRLSPRRLLRIAAISREIKIKVEKRHSDKKSKLCPLCGSEMIYLRRRNLAGELIMKGRKCSVCGYSVERENLVPGRYIFIFDHDFRS
;
A
#
# COMPACT_ATOMS: atom_id res chain seq x y z
N MET A 1 -40.44 11.15 -9.75
CA MET A 1 -39.08 11.53 -9.29
C MET A 1 -38.03 10.79 -10.12
N LYS A 2 -37.22 11.50 -10.93
CA LYS A 2 -36.17 10.88 -11.75
C LYS A 2 -34.98 10.53 -10.86
N LYS A 3 -34.62 9.24 -10.74
CA LYS A 3 -33.37 8.80 -10.09
C LYS A 3 -32.20 9.37 -10.91
N LEU A 4 -31.43 10.29 -10.34
CA LEU A 4 -30.17 10.75 -10.91
C LEU A 4 -29.19 9.57 -10.94
N LYS A 5 -28.93 9.03 -12.15
CA LYS A 5 -27.83 8.08 -12.38
C LYS A 5 -26.53 8.87 -12.21
N ILE A 6 -25.96 8.90 -11.01
CA ILE A 6 -24.63 9.46 -10.79
C ILE A 6 -23.64 8.50 -11.43
N SER A 7 -23.21 8.81 -12.67
CA SER A 7 -22.11 8.11 -13.30
C SER A 7 -20.83 8.47 -12.56
N TYR A 8 -20.39 7.61 -11.65
CA TYR A 8 -19.07 7.75 -11.03
C TYR A 8 -18.01 7.26 -12.01
N ARG A 9 -16.84 7.89 -11.95
CA ARG A 9 -15.67 7.46 -12.72
C ARG A 9 -14.66 6.82 -11.78
N ILE A 10 -13.99 5.78 -12.26
CA ILE A 10 -12.87 5.14 -11.57
C ILE A 10 -11.61 5.65 -12.28
N PRO A 11 -10.69 6.33 -11.58
CA PRO A 11 -9.45 6.79 -12.18
C PRO A 11 -8.55 5.60 -12.57
N GLU A 12 -7.78 5.79 -13.62
CA GLU A 12 -6.74 4.84 -14.03
C GLU A 12 -5.63 4.75 -12.99
N GLU A 13 -4.93 3.62 -12.93
CA GLU A 13 -3.89 3.43 -11.91
C GLU A 13 -2.75 4.43 -12.05
N LYS A 14 -2.33 4.75 -13.28
CA LYS A 14 -1.30 5.76 -13.56
C LYS A 14 -1.68 7.14 -13.03
N GLU A 15 -2.92 7.57 -13.26
CA GLU A 15 -3.44 8.85 -12.76
C GLU A 15 -3.46 8.88 -11.23
N VAL A 16 -3.82 7.77 -10.58
CA VAL A 16 -3.77 7.66 -9.11
C VAL A 16 -2.33 7.78 -8.61
N VAL A 17 -1.36 7.14 -9.26
CA VAL A 17 0.06 7.22 -8.88
C VAL A 17 0.59 8.63 -9.06
N GLU A 18 0.31 9.27 -10.19
CA GLU A 18 0.71 10.66 -10.46
C GLU A 18 0.19 11.59 -9.35
N LYS A 19 -1.13 11.55 -9.05
CA LYS A 19 -1.70 12.40 -7.99
C LYS A 19 -1.21 12.05 -6.60
N ALA A 20 -0.82 10.81 -6.37
CA ALA A 20 -0.19 10.38 -5.13
C ALA A 20 1.24 10.90 -4.98
N LEU A 21 2.02 10.95 -6.07
CA LEU A 21 3.34 11.57 -6.10
C LEU A 21 3.24 13.07 -5.90
N ASP A 22 2.31 13.76 -6.55
CA ASP A 22 2.12 15.20 -6.33
C ASP A 22 1.82 15.49 -4.83
N VAL A 23 1.06 14.62 -4.13
CA VAL A 23 0.83 14.73 -2.67
C VAL A 23 2.13 14.61 -1.88
N LEU A 24 2.97 13.65 -2.23
CA LEU A 24 4.22 13.39 -1.53
C LEU A 24 5.29 14.43 -1.85
N GLU A 25 5.32 14.99 -3.05
CA GLU A 25 6.18 16.12 -3.41
C GLU A 25 5.94 17.32 -2.49
N ASP A 26 4.66 17.64 -2.21
CA ASP A 26 4.28 18.76 -1.36
C ASP A 26 4.49 18.46 0.14
N ARG A 27 4.12 17.26 0.59
CA ARG A 27 4.07 16.92 2.03
C ARG A 27 5.35 16.26 2.54
N LYS A 28 6.19 15.73 1.65
CA LYS A 28 7.37 14.87 1.89
C LYS A 28 7.07 13.54 2.57
N GLU A 29 6.16 13.52 3.54
CA GLU A 29 5.74 12.34 4.27
C GLU A 29 4.25 12.43 4.66
N VAL A 30 3.53 11.30 4.58
CA VAL A 30 2.16 11.17 5.11
C VAL A 30 2.07 9.90 5.96
N ARG A 31 1.71 10.05 7.25
CA ARG A 31 1.80 8.97 8.25
C ARG A 31 0.52 8.16 8.45
N SER A 32 -0.48 8.36 7.58
CA SER A 32 -1.78 7.67 7.67
C SER A 32 -2.32 7.35 6.28
N LEU A 33 -2.83 6.13 6.09
CA LEU A 33 -3.53 5.76 4.87
C LEU A 33 -4.79 6.61 4.64
N TYR A 34 -5.50 6.95 5.70
CA TYR A 34 -6.71 7.76 5.59
C TYR A 34 -6.39 9.19 5.15
N GLU A 35 -5.38 9.82 5.77
CA GLU A 35 -4.93 11.16 5.38
C GLU A 35 -4.43 11.16 3.93
N PHE A 36 -3.60 10.16 3.57
CA PHE A 36 -3.06 10.05 2.22
C PHE A 36 -4.18 9.90 1.19
N HIS A 37 -5.16 9.03 1.48
CA HIS A 37 -6.34 8.84 0.64
C HIS A 37 -7.14 10.13 0.43
N GLU A 38 -7.43 10.89 1.50
CA GLU A 38 -8.18 12.13 1.39
C GLU A 38 -7.44 13.19 0.56
N LEU A 39 -6.12 13.30 0.72
CA LEU A 39 -5.29 14.22 -0.05
C LEU A 39 -5.26 13.84 -1.54
N VAL A 40 -5.07 12.56 -1.86
CA VAL A 40 -5.05 12.07 -3.24
C VAL A 40 -6.42 12.21 -3.89
N LEU A 41 -7.49 11.83 -3.19
CA LEU A 41 -8.86 11.96 -3.69
C LEU A 41 -9.22 13.43 -3.96
N ARG A 42 -8.73 14.36 -3.13
CA ARG A 42 -8.92 15.80 -3.35
C ARG A 42 -8.26 16.26 -4.65
N ARG A 43 -7.06 15.79 -4.98
CA ARG A 43 -6.39 16.12 -6.26
C ARG A 43 -7.13 15.52 -7.45
N LEU A 44 -7.50 14.24 -7.38
CA LEU A 44 -8.28 13.57 -8.43
C LEU A 44 -9.61 14.29 -8.69
N LYS A 45 -10.32 14.75 -7.66
CA LYS A 45 -11.58 15.47 -7.81
C LYS A 45 -11.46 16.83 -8.50
N LYS A 46 -10.26 17.41 -8.59
CA LYS A 46 -10.01 18.60 -9.42
C LYS A 46 -10.06 18.28 -10.91
N VAL A 47 -9.66 17.07 -11.30
CA VAL A 47 -9.77 16.55 -12.69
C VAL A 47 -11.20 16.12 -12.98
N SER A 48 -11.81 15.32 -12.11
CA SER A 48 -13.23 14.96 -12.20
C SER A 48 -13.88 14.84 -10.84
N ARG A 49 -14.87 15.69 -10.55
CA ARG A 49 -15.68 15.65 -9.32
C ARG A 49 -16.36 14.30 -9.09
N SER A 50 -16.58 13.53 -10.17
CA SER A 50 -17.22 12.20 -10.14
C SER A 50 -16.28 11.07 -9.71
N TYR A 51 -14.97 11.33 -9.56
CA TYR A 51 -14.03 10.30 -9.20
C TYR A 51 -14.29 9.69 -7.82
N ARG A 52 -14.10 8.37 -7.77
CA ARG A 52 -14.15 7.56 -6.56
C ARG A 52 -12.88 6.73 -6.48
N LEU A 53 -12.26 6.73 -5.31
CA LEU A 53 -11.11 5.93 -4.98
C LEU A 53 -11.30 5.47 -3.53
N SER A 54 -11.13 4.17 -3.25
CA SER A 54 -11.15 3.67 -1.88
C SER A 54 -9.74 3.68 -1.28
N PRO A 55 -9.58 3.80 0.05
CA PRO A 55 -8.27 3.71 0.70
C PRO A 55 -7.53 2.42 0.34
N ARG A 56 -8.25 1.28 0.27
CA ARG A 56 -7.66 -0.01 -0.07
C ARG A 56 -7.14 -0.06 -1.51
N ARG A 57 -7.87 0.54 -2.46
CA ARG A 57 -7.43 0.62 -3.86
C ARG A 57 -6.19 1.50 -3.99
N LEU A 58 -6.15 2.66 -3.30
CA LEU A 58 -4.95 3.50 -3.26
C LEU A 58 -3.74 2.75 -2.71
N LEU A 59 -3.89 2.08 -1.55
CA LEU A 59 -2.79 1.31 -0.94
C LEU A 59 -2.25 0.24 -1.89
N ARG A 60 -3.15 -0.48 -2.57
CA ARG A 60 -2.78 -1.51 -3.55
C ARG A 60 -2.02 -0.92 -4.72
N ILE A 61 -2.53 0.15 -5.33
CA ILE A 61 -1.89 0.81 -6.47
C ILE A 61 -0.50 1.32 -6.08
N ALA A 62 -0.40 2.05 -4.96
CA ALA A 62 0.86 2.60 -4.47
C ALA A 62 1.91 1.50 -4.17
N ALA A 63 1.47 0.34 -3.67
CA ALA A 63 2.37 -0.77 -3.37
C ALA A 63 2.82 -1.53 -4.63
N ILE A 64 1.92 -1.69 -5.62
CA ILE A 64 2.22 -2.42 -6.85
C ILE A 64 3.07 -1.56 -7.80
N SER A 65 2.83 -0.24 -7.87
CA SER A 65 3.58 0.63 -8.77
C SER A 65 5.08 0.67 -8.47
N ARG A 66 5.45 0.48 -7.19
CA ARG A 66 6.83 0.63 -6.70
C ARG A 66 7.43 2.02 -7.01
N GLU A 67 6.57 2.99 -7.26
CA GLU A 67 6.94 4.40 -7.45
C GLU A 67 6.86 5.19 -6.13
N ILE A 68 6.16 4.63 -5.13
CA ILE A 68 5.92 5.26 -3.83
C ILE A 68 6.55 4.40 -2.75
N LYS A 69 7.42 5.01 -1.94
CA LYS A 69 8.03 4.33 -0.79
C LYS A 69 7.01 4.21 0.33
N ILE A 70 6.70 2.98 0.71
CA ILE A 70 5.77 2.67 1.81
C ILE A 70 6.56 2.03 2.96
N LYS A 71 6.69 2.75 4.07
CA LYS A 71 7.16 2.20 5.34
C LYS A 71 5.95 1.67 6.12
N VAL A 72 6.08 0.45 6.64
CA VAL A 72 5.05 -0.17 7.46
C VAL A 72 5.58 -0.35 8.87
N GLU A 73 5.03 0.41 9.82
CA GLU A 73 5.25 0.16 11.24
C GLU A 73 4.45 -1.06 11.64
N LYS A 74 5.13 -2.03 12.27
CA LYS A 74 4.57 -3.35 12.60
C LYS A 74 4.30 -3.40 14.10
N ARG A 75 3.33 -4.20 14.51
CA ARG A 75 3.05 -4.51 15.92
C ARG A 75 2.89 -6.01 16.11
N HIS A 76 3.09 -6.47 17.34
CA HIS A 76 2.81 -7.86 17.69
C HIS A 76 1.30 -8.15 17.69
N SER A 77 0.93 -9.31 17.16
CA SER A 77 -0.41 -9.86 17.22
C SER A 77 -0.40 -11.36 16.95
N ASP A 78 -1.28 -12.09 17.62
CA ASP A 78 -1.51 -13.52 17.34
C ASP A 78 -2.33 -13.75 16.07
N LYS A 79 -2.96 -12.69 15.53
CA LYS A 79 -3.73 -12.76 14.28
C LYS A 79 -2.80 -12.88 13.09
N LYS A 80 -2.85 -14.02 12.40
CA LYS A 80 -2.06 -14.28 11.17
C LYS A 80 -2.94 -14.04 9.94
N SER A 81 -2.51 -13.16 9.03
CA SER A 81 -3.06 -13.06 7.67
C SER A 81 -2.15 -13.78 6.69
N LYS A 82 -2.73 -14.57 5.76
CA LYS A 82 -1.99 -15.15 4.61
C LYS A 82 -1.80 -14.14 3.48
N LEU A 83 -2.63 -13.10 3.44
CA LEU A 83 -2.64 -12.09 2.40
C LEU A 83 -1.74 -10.91 2.75
N CYS A 84 -1.14 -10.34 1.72
CA CYS A 84 -0.31 -9.16 1.80
C CYS A 84 -1.15 -7.96 2.28
N PRO A 85 -0.71 -7.28 3.34
CA PRO A 85 -1.42 -6.13 3.86
C PRO A 85 -1.37 -4.91 2.95
N LEU A 86 -0.46 -4.86 1.96
CA LEU A 86 -0.37 -3.76 1.01
C LEU A 86 -1.23 -4.03 -0.23
N CYS A 87 -0.92 -5.08 -1.00
CA CYS A 87 -1.57 -5.34 -2.29
C CYS A 87 -2.69 -6.40 -2.25
N GLY A 88 -2.77 -7.21 -1.19
CA GLY A 88 -3.75 -8.28 -1.05
C GLY A 88 -3.36 -9.63 -1.66
N SER A 89 -2.23 -9.73 -2.36
CA SER A 89 -1.73 -10.99 -2.93
C SER A 89 -1.27 -11.97 -1.83
N GLU A 90 -1.22 -13.26 -2.14
CA GLU A 90 -0.67 -14.25 -1.21
C GLU A 90 0.81 -13.99 -0.89
N MET A 91 1.22 -14.36 0.33
CA MET A 91 2.60 -14.24 0.79
C MET A 91 3.31 -15.59 0.79
N ILE A 92 4.56 -15.60 0.34
CA ILE A 92 5.42 -16.78 0.31
C ILE A 92 6.22 -16.84 1.62
N TYR A 93 6.36 -18.03 2.20
CA TYR A 93 7.17 -18.28 3.39
C TYR A 93 8.65 -18.29 3.04
N LEU A 94 9.43 -17.49 3.78
CA LEU A 94 10.88 -17.52 3.74
C LEU A 94 11.38 -18.48 4.80
N ARG A 95 12.08 -19.53 4.38
CA ARG A 95 12.70 -20.53 5.27
C ARG A 95 14.22 -20.45 5.11
N ARG A 96 14.95 -20.74 6.19
CA ARG A 96 16.41 -20.92 6.16
C ARG A 96 16.77 -22.18 6.95
N ARG A 97 17.92 -22.77 6.67
CA ARG A 97 18.52 -23.75 7.59
C ARG A 97 19.17 -23.03 8.77
N ASN A 98 18.98 -23.55 9.97
CA ASN A 98 19.76 -23.15 11.15
C ASN A 98 21.13 -23.88 11.13
N LEU A 99 21.95 -23.65 12.16
CA LEU A 99 23.25 -24.30 12.30
C LEU A 99 23.16 -25.83 12.43
N ALA A 100 22.02 -26.34 12.91
CA ALA A 100 21.73 -27.78 13.02
C ALA A 100 21.15 -28.38 11.71
N GLY A 101 21.03 -27.60 10.64
CA GLY A 101 20.47 -28.05 9.35
C GLY A 101 18.94 -28.05 9.27
N GLU A 102 18.24 -27.70 10.34
CA GLU A 102 16.79 -27.68 10.42
C GLU A 102 16.19 -26.48 9.70
N LEU A 103 15.06 -26.68 9.02
CA LEU A 103 14.33 -25.60 8.34
C LEU A 103 13.55 -24.76 9.35
N ILE A 104 14.02 -23.54 9.59
CA ILE A 104 13.33 -22.55 10.42
C ILE A 104 12.68 -21.45 9.56
N MET A 105 11.51 -20.99 10.00
CA MET A 105 10.79 -19.89 9.34
C MET A 105 11.47 -18.56 9.67
N LYS A 106 11.97 -17.89 8.63
CA LYS A 106 12.65 -16.58 8.71
C LYS A 106 11.68 -15.42 8.52
N GLY A 107 10.55 -15.63 7.84
CA GLY A 107 9.59 -14.58 7.58
C GLY A 107 8.65 -14.91 6.43
N ARG A 108 8.00 -13.87 5.91
CA ARG A 108 7.12 -13.95 4.74
C ARG A 108 7.38 -12.78 3.81
N LYS A 109 7.29 -13.00 2.50
CA LYS A 109 7.45 -11.97 1.46
C LYS A 109 6.33 -12.05 0.44
N CYS A 110 5.84 -10.91 0.00
CA CYS A 110 4.93 -10.81 -1.13
C CYS A 110 5.74 -10.78 -2.43
N SER A 111 5.43 -11.67 -3.37
CA SER A 111 6.04 -11.72 -4.70
C SER A 111 5.62 -10.57 -5.61
N VAL A 112 4.49 -9.90 -5.30
CA VAL A 112 3.93 -8.84 -6.14
C VAL A 112 4.48 -7.46 -5.80
N CYS A 113 4.32 -7.00 -4.55
CA CYS A 113 4.77 -5.66 -4.15
C CYS A 113 6.10 -5.65 -3.37
N GLY A 114 6.70 -6.82 -3.13
CA GLY A 114 7.96 -6.94 -2.39
C GLY A 114 7.87 -6.77 -0.87
N TYR A 115 6.68 -6.47 -0.31
CA TYR A 115 6.47 -6.36 1.13
C TYR A 115 6.98 -7.59 1.89
N SER A 116 7.70 -7.39 2.98
CA SER A 116 8.24 -8.48 3.80
C SER A 116 8.03 -8.28 5.29
N VAL A 117 7.87 -9.40 5.98
CA VAL A 117 7.72 -9.50 7.43
C VAL A 117 8.72 -10.51 7.95
N GLU A 118 9.45 -10.13 8.99
CA GLU A 118 10.59 -10.88 9.53
C GLU A 118 10.18 -11.94 10.56
N ARG A 119 8.94 -11.87 11.05
CA ARG A 119 8.38 -12.81 12.03
C ARG A 119 6.90 -13.03 11.75
N GLU A 120 6.38 -14.18 12.16
CA GLU A 120 4.99 -14.54 11.87
C GLU A 120 3.95 -13.74 12.65
N ASN A 121 4.32 -13.30 13.85
CA ASN A 121 3.46 -12.59 14.80
C ASN A 121 3.47 -11.06 14.62
N LEU A 122 4.04 -10.56 13.52
CA LEU A 122 4.04 -9.14 13.19
C LEU A 122 2.95 -8.83 12.17
N VAL A 123 2.12 -7.83 12.48
CA VAL A 123 1.07 -7.31 11.60
C VAL A 123 1.27 -5.81 11.36
N PRO A 124 0.77 -5.23 10.26
CA PRO A 124 0.77 -3.78 10.07
C PRO A 124 0.03 -3.06 11.20
N GLY A 125 0.67 -2.06 11.77
CA GLY A 125 0.06 -1.07 12.65
C GLY A 125 -0.25 0.23 11.89
N ARG A 126 0.75 0.78 11.18
CA ARG A 126 0.63 2.06 10.48
C ARG A 126 1.35 2.04 9.13
N TYR A 127 0.78 2.75 8.16
CA TYR A 127 1.37 2.99 6.85
C TYR A 127 1.90 4.42 6.78
N ILE A 128 3.16 4.56 6.39
CA ILE A 128 3.83 5.84 6.18
C ILE A 128 4.27 5.89 4.71
N PHE A 129 3.84 6.91 4.00
CA PHE A 129 4.15 7.15 2.61
C PHE A 129 5.20 8.25 2.54
N ILE A 130 6.30 7.99 1.85
CA ILE A 130 7.48 8.85 1.85
C ILE A 130 7.78 9.24 0.40
N PHE A 131 8.06 10.52 0.19
CA PHE A 131 8.66 10.99 -1.05
C PHE A 131 10.14 10.61 -1.08
N ASP A 132 10.52 9.82 -2.08
CA ASP A 132 11.89 9.36 -2.26
C ASP A 132 12.19 9.37 -3.76
N HIS A 133 13.01 10.34 -4.18
CA HIS A 133 13.40 10.51 -5.58
C HIS A 133 14.15 9.29 -6.13
N ASP A 134 14.86 8.55 -5.26
CA ASP A 134 15.74 7.45 -5.64
C ASP A 134 15.06 6.08 -5.47
N PHE A 135 13.79 6.02 -5.08
CA PHE A 135 13.11 4.74 -4.83
C PHE A 135 12.93 3.88 -6.10
N ARG A 136 13.07 4.48 -7.28
CA ARG A 136 12.99 3.79 -8.58
C ARG A 136 14.33 3.27 -9.10
N SER A 137 15.44 3.56 -8.39
CA SER A 137 16.80 3.19 -8.79
C SER A 137 17.10 1.71 -8.60
#